data_AF-A0A1E4ACB5-F1
#
_entry.id   AF-A0A1E4ACB5-F1
#
_cell.length_a   1.000
_cell.length_b   1.000
_cell.length_c   1.000
_cell.angle_alpha   90.00
_cell.angle_beta   90.00
_cell.angle_gamma   90.00
#
_symmetry.space_group_name_H-M   'P 1'
#
loop_
_entity.id
_entity.type
_entity.pdbx_description
1 polymer ?
#
loop_
_entity_poly.entity_id
_entity_poly.type
_entity_poly.pdbx_seq_one_letter_code
_entity_poly.pdbx_strand_id
1 'polypeptide(L)'
;MKQLVFYFFPKSLLSGCKSRSIWAIILLTTALAACKKKEDPAPYPGIEQLAGKWKLVAYEIVQERDTVWKEAERNGSYDIMFRFEGVILDPEGMPACCTHSYYFINGVRFDVVPGAPLKSNPMCSLVDCWPCGEANYDPQEDGSLVYYCGPSGLKLKYERP
;
A
#
# COMPACT_ATOMS: atom_id res chain seq x y z
N MET A 1 -39.74 17.53 22.55
CA MET A 1 -39.65 17.65 24.02
C MET A 1 -38.30 17.10 24.46
N LYS A 2 -37.29 17.96 24.69
CA LYS A 2 -36.07 17.71 25.49
C LYS A 2 -35.33 19.04 25.70
N GLN A 3 -34.96 19.26 26.95
CA GLN A 3 -34.36 20.44 27.59
C GLN A 3 -33.00 20.82 26.97
N LEU A 4 -32.65 22.10 26.74
CA LEU A 4 -32.32 23.22 27.66
C LEU A 4 -30.82 23.23 28.02
N VAL A 5 -30.04 24.14 27.41
CA VAL A 5 -28.91 24.82 28.06
C VAL A 5 -28.83 26.24 27.49
N PHE A 6 -29.24 27.21 28.30
CA PHE A 6 -28.97 28.62 28.07
C PHE A 6 -27.53 28.90 28.51
N TYR A 7 -26.67 29.33 27.58
CA TYR A 7 -25.50 30.11 27.96
C TYR A 7 -25.81 31.59 27.75
N PHE A 8 -25.81 32.30 28.89
CA PHE A 8 -25.84 33.75 29.00
C PHE A 8 -24.81 34.39 28.06
N PHE A 9 -25.28 35.22 27.13
CA PHE A 9 -24.43 36.18 26.42
C PHE A 9 -24.21 37.40 27.32
N PRO A 10 -22.99 37.70 27.79
CA PRO A 10 -22.69 39.04 28.27
C PRO A 10 -22.62 39.98 27.08
N LYS A 11 -23.56 40.91 27.07
CA LYS A 11 -23.71 42.02 26.13
C LYS A 11 -22.76 43.14 26.55
N SER A 12 -21.47 42.99 26.27
CA SER A 12 -20.50 44.08 26.43
C SER A 12 -19.17 43.73 25.79
N LEU A 13 -18.96 44.18 24.54
CA LEU A 13 -17.66 44.59 23.96
C LEU A 13 -17.87 44.95 22.48
N LEU A 14 -18.70 45.96 22.25
CA LEU A 14 -18.71 46.74 21.01
C LEU A 14 -17.85 48.00 21.25
N SER A 15 -16.54 47.85 21.16
CA SER A 15 -15.63 48.96 20.89
C SER A 15 -14.23 48.42 20.57
N GLY A 16 -13.80 48.61 19.31
CA GLY A 16 -12.40 48.48 18.93
C GLY A 16 -11.94 47.12 18.38
N CYS A 17 -12.65 46.55 17.40
CA CYS A 17 -12.08 45.45 16.59
C CYS A 17 -12.26 45.75 15.10
N LYS A 18 -11.67 46.87 14.64
CA LYS A 18 -11.68 47.26 13.22
C LYS A 18 -10.29 46.96 12.65
N SER A 19 -10.22 46.07 11.67
CA SER A 19 -9.11 45.86 10.72
C SER A 19 -8.10 44.72 10.94
N ARG A 20 -7.96 44.05 12.09
CA ARG A 20 -6.97 42.95 12.23
C ARG A 20 -7.51 41.52 12.06
N SER A 21 -8.79 41.27 12.35
CA SER A 21 -9.35 39.90 12.31
C SER A 21 -9.75 39.40 10.90
N ILE A 22 -10.00 40.29 9.95
CA ILE A 22 -10.38 39.90 8.57
C ILE A 22 -9.17 39.32 7.82
N TRP A 23 -7.98 39.87 8.06
CA TRP A 23 -6.73 39.37 7.48
C TRP A 23 -6.42 37.94 7.91
N ALA A 24 -6.72 37.57 9.16
CA ALA A 24 -6.51 36.21 9.65
C ALA A 24 -7.42 35.19 8.96
N ILE A 25 -8.66 35.55 8.66
CA ILE A 25 -9.62 34.68 7.96
C ILE A 25 -9.22 34.52 6.48
N ILE A 26 -8.77 35.59 5.82
CA ILE A 26 -8.28 35.55 4.42
C ILE A 26 -6.97 34.77 4.31
N LEU A 27 -6.05 34.90 5.28
CA LEU A 27 -4.82 34.10 5.34
C LEU A 27 -5.12 32.62 5.56
N LEU A 28 -6.13 32.30 6.38
CA LEU A 28 -6.53 30.92 6.63
C LEU A 28 -7.16 30.27 5.39
N THR A 29 -8.05 30.98 4.67
CA THR A 29 -8.71 30.44 3.47
C THR A 29 -7.75 30.30 2.28
N THR A 30 -6.76 31.19 2.14
CA THR A 30 -5.71 31.07 1.11
C THR A 30 -4.73 29.93 1.43
N ALA A 31 -4.43 29.68 2.71
CA ALA A 31 -3.61 28.53 3.12
C ALA A 31 -4.32 27.18 2.84
N LEU A 32 -5.63 27.10 3.03
CA LEU A 32 -6.44 25.92 2.69
C LEU A 32 -6.58 25.71 1.18
N ALA A 33 -6.67 26.77 0.38
CA ALA A 33 -6.75 26.69 -1.08
C ALA A 33 -5.42 26.32 -1.77
N ALA A 34 -4.28 26.50 -1.08
CA ALA A 34 -2.96 26.12 -1.57
C ALA A 34 -2.64 24.62 -1.37
N CYS A 35 -3.47 23.88 -0.62
CA CYS A 35 -3.41 22.41 -0.61
C CYS A 35 -4.02 21.85 -1.91
N LYS A 36 -3.33 22.06 -3.03
CA LYS A 36 -3.51 21.17 -4.18
C LYS A 36 -3.01 19.80 -3.75
N LYS A 37 -3.91 18.82 -3.67
CA LYS A 37 -3.53 17.40 -3.62
C LYS A 37 -2.54 17.19 -4.75
N LYS A 38 -1.30 16.81 -4.42
CA LYS A 38 -0.40 16.22 -5.41
C LYS A 38 -1.12 14.97 -5.86
N GLU A 39 -1.54 14.94 -7.13
CA GLU A 39 -2.07 13.72 -7.71
C GLU A 39 -0.98 12.66 -7.58
N ASP A 40 -1.33 11.54 -6.96
CA ASP A 40 -0.43 10.41 -6.93
C ASP A 40 -0.11 10.02 -8.37
N PRO A 41 1.15 9.70 -8.70
CA PRO A 41 1.52 9.35 -10.06
C PRO A 41 0.66 8.17 -10.53
N ALA A 42 0.12 8.24 -11.74
CA ALA A 42 -0.67 7.16 -12.30
C ALA A 42 0.18 5.86 -12.37
N PRO A 43 -0.42 4.67 -12.15
CA PRO A 43 0.27 3.41 -12.34
C PRO A 43 0.82 3.28 -13.76
N TYR A 44 1.97 2.61 -13.89
CA TYR A 44 2.48 2.20 -15.18
C TYR A 44 1.51 1.20 -15.83
N PRO A 45 1.38 1.20 -17.17
CA PRO A 45 0.50 0.26 -17.85
C PRO A 45 0.77 -1.20 -17.46
N GLY A 46 -0.24 -1.91 -17.00
CA GLY A 46 -0.19 -3.33 -16.64
C GLY A 46 -0.09 -3.62 -15.13
N ILE A 47 0.27 -2.65 -14.28
CA ILE A 47 0.36 -2.84 -12.81
C ILE A 47 -0.86 -2.35 -12.05
N GLU A 48 -1.84 -1.74 -12.72
CA GLU A 48 -2.97 -1.05 -12.10
C GLU A 48 -3.72 -1.94 -11.09
N GLN A 49 -3.86 -3.22 -11.43
CA GLN A 49 -4.58 -4.20 -10.61
C GLN A 49 -3.80 -4.62 -9.35
N LEU A 50 -2.46 -4.58 -9.41
CA LEU A 50 -1.58 -4.94 -8.30
C LEU A 50 -1.25 -3.75 -7.40
N ALA A 51 -1.29 -2.53 -7.91
CA ALA A 51 -0.91 -1.34 -7.16
C ALA A 51 -1.63 -1.24 -5.80
N GLY A 52 -0.85 -1.03 -4.74
CA GLY A 52 -1.33 -0.95 -3.37
C GLY A 52 -0.88 -2.10 -2.47
N LYS A 53 -1.52 -2.20 -1.31
CA LYS A 53 -1.18 -3.16 -0.25
C LYS A 53 -1.91 -4.48 -0.42
N TRP A 54 -1.22 -5.56 -0.08
CA TRP A 54 -1.68 -6.93 -0.13
C TRP A 54 -1.27 -7.66 1.15
N LYS A 55 -2.22 -8.36 1.74
CA LYS A 55 -2.04 -9.11 2.97
C LYS A 55 -1.93 -10.59 2.66
N LEU A 56 -0.93 -11.27 3.21
CA LEU A 56 -0.83 -12.73 3.05
C LEU A 56 -1.94 -13.41 3.87
N VAL A 57 -2.73 -14.26 3.22
CA VAL A 57 -3.84 -14.97 3.87
C VAL A 57 -3.68 -16.48 3.86
N ALA A 58 -2.98 -17.05 2.87
CA ALA A 58 -2.71 -18.47 2.82
C ALA A 58 -1.45 -18.80 2.02
N TYR A 59 -0.91 -19.98 2.26
CA TYR A 59 0.19 -20.55 1.49
C TYR A 59 -0.09 -22.02 1.18
N GLU A 60 0.41 -22.49 0.05
CA GLU A 60 0.23 -23.86 -0.39
C GLU A 60 1.24 -24.77 0.29
N ILE A 61 0.77 -25.90 0.86
CA ILE A 61 1.61 -26.93 1.46
C ILE A 61 1.25 -28.31 0.92
N VAL A 62 2.21 -29.22 0.97
CA VAL A 62 2.00 -30.64 0.63
C VAL A 62 1.70 -31.42 1.91
N GLN A 63 0.55 -32.09 1.98
CA GLN A 63 0.17 -33.00 3.06
C GLN A 63 -0.18 -34.38 2.47
N GLU A 64 0.56 -35.41 2.87
CA GLU A 64 0.25 -36.83 2.64
C GLU A 64 -0.07 -37.24 1.17
N ARG A 65 0.38 -36.43 0.19
CA ARG A 65 0.28 -36.52 -1.30
C ARG A 65 -0.66 -35.52 -1.96
N ASP A 66 -1.46 -34.79 -1.18
CA ASP A 66 -2.31 -33.73 -1.68
C ASP A 66 -1.74 -32.35 -1.39
N THR A 67 -2.10 -31.41 -2.24
CA THR A 67 -1.73 -30.00 -2.10
C THR A 67 -2.89 -29.26 -1.46
N VAL A 68 -2.65 -28.66 -0.29
CA VAL A 68 -3.68 -27.97 0.50
C VAL A 68 -3.25 -26.54 0.83
N TRP A 69 -4.22 -25.63 0.85
CA TRP A 69 -4.00 -24.27 1.33
C TRP A 69 -4.04 -24.25 2.84
N LYS A 70 -2.99 -23.67 3.46
CA LYS A 70 -2.93 -23.42 4.89
C LYS A 70 -3.02 -21.92 5.15
N GLU A 71 -3.88 -21.53 6.08
CA GLU A 71 -4.02 -20.13 6.48
C GLU A 71 -2.69 -19.60 7.05
N ALA A 72 -2.34 -18.39 6.65
CA ALA A 72 -1.21 -17.67 7.21
C ALA A 72 -1.55 -17.15 8.61
N GLU A 73 -0.59 -17.22 9.52
CA GLU A 73 -0.73 -16.57 10.82
C GLU A 73 -0.87 -15.05 10.63
N ARG A 74 -1.75 -14.40 11.39
CA ARG A 74 -1.96 -12.95 11.34
C ARG A 74 -0.81 -12.18 12.01
N ASN A 75 0.42 -12.36 11.55
CA ASN A 75 1.58 -11.58 12.02
C ASN A 75 2.06 -10.54 11.00
N GLY A 76 1.53 -10.55 9.76
CA GLY A 76 1.78 -9.51 8.74
C GLY A 76 3.20 -9.49 8.19
N SER A 77 4.09 -10.41 8.58
CA SER A 77 5.51 -10.37 8.20
C SER A 77 5.77 -10.65 6.72
N TYR A 78 4.75 -11.07 5.98
CA TYR A 78 4.80 -11.33 4.54
C TYR A 78 3.82 -10.47 3.75
N ASP A 79 3.22 -9.46 4.38
CA ASP A 79 2.40 -8.50 3.66
C ASP A 79 3.30 -7.68 2.73
N ILE A 80 2.78 -7.33 1.55
CA ILE A 80 3.55 -6.63 0.52
C ILE A 80 2.80 -5.43 -0.01
N MET A 81 3.54 -4.50 -0.61
CA MET A 81 2.95 -3.35 -1.29
C MET A 81 3.59 -3.17 -2.66
N PHE A 82 2.77 -3.13 -3.71
CA PHE A 82 3.24 -2.77 -5.05
C PHE A 82 3.14 -1.27 -5.23
N ARG A 83 4.26 -0.64 -5.55
CA ARG A 83 4.29 0.74 -6.06
C ARG A 83 3.80 0.80 -7.50
N PHE A 84 3.50 2.01 -7.96
CA PHE A 84 2.98 2.29 -9.30
C PHE A 84 3.95 1.99 -10.45
N GLU A 85 5.23 1.86 -10.17
CA GLU A 85 6.25 1.40 -11.14
C GLU A 85 6.69 -0.06 -10.89
N GLY A 86 5.93 -0.79 -10.08
CA GLY A 86 6.05 -2.23 -9.84
C GLY A 86 7.06 -2.65 -8.79
N VAL A 87 7.73 -1.71 -8.11
CA VAL A 87 8.59 -2.03 -6.97
C VAL A 87 7.76 -2.63 -5.84
N ILE A 88 8.18 -3.78 -5.33
CA ILE A 88 7.55 -4.45 -4.20
C ILE A 88 8.24 -4.00 -2.91
N LEU A 89 7.44 -3.55 -1.96
CA LEU A 89 7.89 -3.13 -0.64
C LEU A 89 7.37 -4.08 0.44
N ASP A 90 8.13 -4.20 1.52
CA ASP A 90 7.75 -4.89 2.75
C ASP A 90 6.76 -4.03 3.59
N PRO A 91 6.25 -4.56 4.72
CA PRO A 91 5.30 -3.83 5.58
C PRO A 91 5.87 -2.51 6.12
N GLU A 92 7.19 -2.41 6.29
CA GLU A 92 7.92 -1.22 6.73
C GLU A 92 8.14 -0.20 5.61
N GLY A 93 7.76 -0.53 4.37
CA GLY A 93 7.90 0.33 3.19
C GLY A 93 9.32 0.34 2.60
N MET A 94 10.15 -0.62 2.98
CA MET A 94 11.48 -0.84 2.42
C MET A 94 11.39 -1.82 1.24
N PRO A 95 12.34 -1.82 0.29
CA PRO A 95 12.33 -2.80 -0.80
C PRO A 95 12.32 -4.23 -0.26
N ALA A 96 11.39 -5.03 -0.76
CA ALA A 96 11.29 -6.43 -0.41
C ALA A 96 12.54 -7.19 -0.90
N CYS A 97 13.01 -8.12 -0.08
CA CYS A 97 14.16 -8.95 -0.41
C CYS A 97 13.80 -9.95 -1.52
N CYS A 98 14.81 -10.41 -2.27
CA CYS A 98 14.66 -11.44 -3.30
C CYS A 98 13.68 -11.08 -4.43
N THR A 99 13.48 -9.78 -4.68
CA THR A 99 12.65 -9.29 -5.77
C THR A 99 13.40 -9.37 -7.09
N HIS A 100 12.67 -9.64 -8.17
CA HIS A 100 13.19 -9.65 -9.53
C HIS A 100 13.09 -8.27 -10.17
N SER A 101 13.94 -8.03 -11.17
CA SER A 101 13.82 -6.86 -12.04
C SER A 101 12.60 -6.93 -12.98
N TYR A 102 11.92 -8.06 -13.02
CA TYR A 102 10.69 -8.30 -13.78
C TYR A 102 9.88 -9.41 -13.12
N TYR A 103 8.57 -9.39 -13.32
CA TYR A 103 7.68 -10.50 -12.99
C TYR A 103 6.57 -10.57 -14.01
N PHE A 104 5.75 -11.60 -13.94
CA PHE A 104 4.60 -11.73 -14.82
C PHE A 104 3.31 -11.37 -14.09
N ILE A 105 2.43 -10.68 -14.79
CA ILE A 105 1.08 -10.35 -14.31
C ILE A 105 0.10 -10.98 -15.29
N ASN A 106 -0.69 -11.95 -14.86
CA ASN A 106 -1.56 -12.74 -15.74
C ASN A 106 -0.79 -13.31 -16.96
N GLY A 107 0.42 -13.83 -16.72
CA GLY A 107 1.31 -14.35 -17.76
C GLY A 107 1.97 -13.30 -18.67
N VAL A 108 1.71 -12.00 -18.49
CA VAL A 108 2.35 -10.92 -19.25
C VAL A 108 3.55 -10.38 -18.48
N ARG A 109 4.72 -10.36 -19.13
CA ARG A 109 5.94 -9.80 -18.53
C ARG A 109 5.77 -8.32 -18.21
N PHE A 110 6.08 -7.95 -16.97
CA PHE A 110 6.16 -6.59 -16.47
C PHE A 110 7.60 -6.33 -15.98
N ASP A 111 8.29 -5.37 -16.60
CA ASP A 111 9.63 -4.96 -16.16
C ASP A 111 9.53 -3.86 -15.11
N VAL A 112 10.20 -4.06 -13.97
CA VAL A 112 10.19 -3.12 -12.84
C VAL A 112 11.22 -2.03 -13.10
N VAL A 113 10.76 -0.78 -13.17
CA VAL A 113 11.62 0.38 -13.42
C VAL A 113 11.44 1.40 -12.30
N PRO A 114 12.27 1.35 -11.25
CA PRO A 114 12.18 2.30 -10.15
C PRO A 114 12.37 3.75 -10.65
N GLY A 115 11.40 4.62 -10.40
CA GLY A 115 11.51 6.04 -10.74
C GLY A 115 12.56 6.81 -9.92
N ALA A 116 13.11 6.21 -8.87
CA ALA A 116 14.18 6.74 -8.04
C ALA A 116 15.02 5.60 -7.43
N PRO A 117 16.27 5.86 -7.02
CA PRO A 117 17.09 4.87 -6.33
C PRO A 117 16.39 4.30 -5.09
N LEU A 118 16.41 2.98 -4.96
CA LEU A 118 15.83 2.28 -3.83
C LEU A 118 16.76 2.34 -2.62
N LYS A 119 16.19 2.50 -1.42
CA LYS A 119 16.94 2.41 -0.17
C LYS A 119 17.41 0.97 0.05
N SER A 120 18.61 0.79 0.58
CA SER A 120 19.06 -0.55 0.98
C SER A 120 18.25 -1.06 2.17
N ASN A 121 17.68 -2.27 2.06
CA ASN A 121 17.01 -2.93 3.17
C ASN A 121 18.02 -3.80 3.93
N PRO A 122 18.42 -3.44 5.17
CA PRO A 122 19.45 -4.17 5.91
C PRO A 122 19.00 -5.60 6.26
N MET A 123 17.70 -5.86 6.34
CA MET A 123 17.17 -7.20 6.60
C MET A 123 17.49 -8.19 5.46
N CYS A 124 17.70 -7.71 4.23
CA CYS A 124 18.05 -8.58 3.12
C CYS A 124 19.43 -9.23 3.25
N SER A 125 20.29 -8.74 4.14
CA SER A 125 21.55 -9.41 4.47
C SER A 125 21.36 -10.68 5.33
N LEU A 126 20.19 -10.81 5.95
CA LEU A 126 19.83 -11.93 6.84
C LEU A 126 18.90 -12.94 6.15
N VAL A 127 18.47 -12.65 4.92
CA VAL A 127 17.56 -13.49 4.13
C VAL A 127 18.38 -14.26 3.11
N ASP A 128 18.25 -15.59 3.12
CA ASP A 128 18.76 -16.43 2.06
C ASP A 128 17.74 -16.49 0.92
N CYS A 129 18.06 -15.85 -0.20
CA CYS A 129 17.17 -15.80 -1.35
C CYS A 129 17.21 -17.14 -2.10
N TRP A 130 16.16 -17.94 -1.90
CA TRP A 130 15.97 -19.14 -2.71
C TRP A 130 15.72 -18.76 -4.17
N PRO A 131 16.38 -19.43 -5.14
CA PRO A 131 16.20 -19.11 -6.55
C PRO A 131 14.75 -19.32 -6.97
N CYS A 132 14.13 -18.23 -7.36
CA CYS A 132 12.87 -18.20 -8.07
C CYS A 132 13.18 -17.88 -9.53
N GLY A 133 12.91 -18.79 -10.45
CA GLY A 133 13.14 -18.54 -11.88
C GLY A 133 12.15 -17.52 -12.41
N GLU A 134 10.86 -17.71 -12.09
CA GLU A 134 9.77 -16.89 -12.57
C GLU A 134 8.82 -16.55 -11.42
N ALA A 135 8.78 -15.27 -11.06
CA ALA A 135 7.79 -14.70 -10.16
C ALA A 135 6.55 -14.29 -10.97
N ASN A 136 5.39 -14.80 -10.58
CA ASN A 136 4.14 -14.57 -11.28
C ASN A 136 3.06 -14.15 -10.29
N TYR A 137 2.25 -13.18 -10.70
CA TYR A 137 1.22 -12.55 -9.92
C TYR A 137 -0.08 -12.57 -10.73
N ASP A 138 -1.04 -13.38 -10.30
CA ASP A 138 -2.31 -13.57 -10.99
C ASP A 138 -3.47 -13.05 -10.14
N PRO A 139 -3.92 -11.80 -10.39
CA PRO A 139 -5.19 -11.30 -9.88
C PRO A 139 -6.34 -12.24 -10.24
N GLN A 140 -7.14 -12.60 -9.25
CA GLN A 140 -8.29 -13.47 -9.40
C GLN A 140 -9.59 -12.65 -9.45
N GLU A 141 -10.66 -13.24 -9.98
CA GLU A 141 -11.98 -12.61 -10.06
C GLU A 141 -12.60 -12.32 -8.68
N ASP A 142 -12.22 -13.11 -7.66
CA ASP A 142 -12.65 -12.91 -6.27
C ASP A 142 -11.93 -11.74 -5.57
N GLY A 143 -11.04 -11.04 -6.28
CA GLY A 143 -10.24 -9.93 -5.76
C GLY A 143 -9.00 -10.37 -4.98
N SER A 144 -8.74 -11.67 -4.88
CA SER A 144 -7.49 -12.19 -4.33
C SER A 144 -6.36 -12.12 -5.37
N LEU A 145 -5.14 -12.28 -4.88
CA LEU A 145 -3.94 -12.35 -5.70
C LEU A 145 -3.21 -13.65 -5.39
N VAL A 146 -2.99 -14.46 -6.43
CA VAL A 146 -2.15 -15.66 -6.30
C VAL A 146 -0.75 -15.30 -6.79
N TYR A 147 0.22 -15.48 -5.92
CA TYR A 147 1.63 -15.47 -6.30
C TYR A 147 2.10 -16.91 -6.49
N TYR A 148 2.83 -17.16 -7.57
CA TYR A 148 3.56 -18.41 -7.72
C TYR A 148 4.99 -18.17 -8.17
N CYS A 149 5.87 -19.02 -7.67
CA CYS A 149 7.28 -19.02 -8.00
C CYS A 149 7.66 -20.35 -8.68
N GLY A 150 7.93 -20.31 -9.99
CA GLY A 150 8.52 -21.44 -10.70
C GLY A 150 10.05 -21.38 -10.60
N PRO A 151 10.81 -22.48 -10.36
CA PRO A 151 10.47 -23.91 -10.25
C PRO A 151 10.27 -24.43 -8.81
N SER A 152 10.28 -23.56 -7.78
CA SER A 152 10.19 -23.99 -6.37
C SER A 152 8.81 -24.55 -6.00
N GLY A 153 7.78 -24.24 -6.79
CA GLY A 153 6.40 -24.66 -6.52
C GLY A 153 5.76 -23.88 -5.36
N LEU A 154 6.41 -22.84 -4.84
CA LEU A 154 5.86 -21.99 -3.81
C LEU A 154 4.65 -21.23 -4.38
N LYS A 155 3.50 -21.37 -3.73
CA LYS A 155 2.32 -20.54 -4.00
C LYS A 155 1.83 -19.85 -2.73
N LEU A 156 1.52 -18.58 -2.87
CA LEU A 156 1.01 -17.73 -1.82
C LEU A 156 -0.29 -17.07 -2.29
N LYS A 157 -1.25 -16.90 -1.38
CA LYS A 157 -2.50 -16.20 -1.63
C LYS A 157 -2.55 -14.93 -0.79
N TYR A 158 -2.85 -13.83 -1.45
CA TYR A 158 -3.00 -12.51 -0.85
C TYR A 158 -4.40 -11.95 -1.04
N GLU A 159 -4.81 -11.06 -0.14
CA GLU A 159 -6.05 -10.31 -0.21
C GLU A 159 -5.79 -8.82 0.05
N ARG A 160 -6.68 -7.96 -0.45
CA ARG A 160 -6.65 -6.53 -0.09
C ARG A 160 -7.03 -6.39 1.40
N PRO A 161 -6.31 -5.55 2.18
CA PRO A 161 -6.61 -5.32 3.59
C PRO A 161 -7.93 -4.58 3.83
#